data_AF-A0AAU6ZZY2-F1
#
_entry.id   AF-A0AAU6ZZY2-F1
#
_cell.length_a   1.000
_cell.length_b   1.000
_cell.length_c   1.000
_cell.angle_alpha   90.00
_cell.angle_beta   90.00
_cell.angle_gamma   90.00
#
_symmetry.space_group_name_H-M   'P 1'
#
loop_
_entity.id
_entity.type
_entity.pdbx_description
1 polymer ?
#
loop_
_entity_poly.entity_id
_entity_poly.type
_entity_poly.pdbx_seq_one_letter_code
_entity_poly.pdbx_strand_id
1 'polypeptide(L)'
;MAADAMIRLGRGAEVERWVDGYVRRLEDPPASRWWITQDEWPQALGDPSRLGDWIALFDRELSEQSWQAVLVRWWPRLIDGAVASATHGLIRTGHAVRALLEAPTQARVAELAQSLGYWAARHQRLPGHPRPSGVANPDTALEAVPPMDTSGGIGARLNDLARTSSWPTTVARLHLPGAPAQVPDALDALVDAR
;
A
#
# COMPACT_ATOMS: atom_id res chain seq x y z
N MET A 1 10.28 1.46 -8.94
CA MET A 1 9.65 0.20 -9.36
C MET A 1 9.97 -0.21 -10.81
N ALA A 2 9.53 0.51 -11.85
CA ALA A 2 9.69 0.04 -13.24
C ALA A 2 11.15 -0.16 -13.70
N ALA A 3 12.04 0.80 -13.43
CA ALA A 3 13.47 0.65 -13.73
C ALA A 3 14.10 -0.55 -12.99
N ASP A 4 13.74 -0.77 -11.72
CA ASP A 4 14.20 -1.94 -10.95
C ASP A 4 13.68 -3.26 -11.54
N ALA A 5 12.42 -3.29 -11.99
CA ALA A 5 11.86 -4.45 -12.69
C ALA A 5 12.60 -4.73 -14.01
N MET A 6 12.94 -3.70 -14.79
CA MET A 6 13.75 -3.86 -16.00
C MET A 6 15.12 -4.47 -15.70
N ILE A 7 15.81 -4.01 -14.64
CA ILE A 7 17.10 -4.56 -14.21
C ILE A 7 16.96 -6.04 -13.86
N ARG A 8 15.95 -6.40 -13.04
CA ARG A 8 15.70 -7.79 -12.63
C ARG A 8 15.31 -8.71 -13.80
N LEU A 9 14.75 -8.16 -14.86
CA LEU A 9 14.44 -8.87 -16.10
C LEU A 9 15.60 -8.90 -17.11
N GLY A 10 16.81 -8.48 -16.71
CA GLY A 10 18.01 -8.49 -17.57
C GLY A 10 18.06 -7.37 -18.60
N ARG A 11 17.22 -6.34 -18.47
CA ARG A 11 17.11 -5.19 -19.40
C ARG A 11 17.80 -3.93 -18.87
N GLY A 12 18.85 -4.10 -18.05
CA GLY A 12 19.58 -2.99 -17.42
C GLY A 12 20.13 -1.97 -18.42
N ALA A 13 20.60 -2.43 -19.58
CA ALA A 13 21.15 -1.56 -20.64
C ALA A 13 20.12 -0.59 -21.27
N GLU A 14 18.82 -0.77 -21.01
CA GLU A 14 17.76 0.07 -21.56
C GLU A 14 17.19 1.06 -20.55
N VAL A 15 17.60 0.96 -19.28
CA VAL A 15 17.04 1.75 -18.18
C VAL A 15 17.25 3.23 -18.41
N GLU A 16 18.47 3.66 -18.73
CA GLU A 16 18.81 5.08 -18.94
C GLU A 16 17.92 5.71 -20.02
N ARG A 17 17.88 5.09 -21.21
CA ARG A 17 17.02 5.54 -22.32
C ARG A 17 15.54 5.59 -21.93
N TRP A 18 15.06 4.59 -21.18
CA TRP A 18 13.69 4.56 -20.71
C TRP A 18 13.42 5.70 -19.72
N VAL A 19 14.31 5.94 -18.75
CA VAL A 19 14.19 7.04 -17.78
C VAL A 19 14.17 8.39 -18.47
N ASP A 20 15.09 8.65 -19.40
CA ASP A 20 15.14 9.91 -20.18
C ASP A 20 13.85 10.17 -20.98
N GLY A 21 13.24 9.09 -21.47
CA GLY A 21 11.93 9.14 -22.12
C GLY A 21 10.80 9.42 -21.14
N TYR A 22 10.82 8.75 -19.98
CA TYR A 22 9.74 8.76 -19.01
C TYR A 22 9.70 10.02 -18.16
N VAL A 23 10.85 10.59 -17.79
CA VAL A 23 10.93 11.83 -16.98
C VAL A 23 10.19 12.98 -17.64
N ARG A 24 10.17 13.05 -18.98
CA ARG A 24 9.43 14.06 -19.74
C ARG A 24 7.90 13.94 -19.65
N ARG A 25 7.40 12.83 -19.08
CA ARG A 25 5.96 12.59 -18.83
C ARG A 25 5.59 12.82 -17.37
N LEU A 26 6.57 13.11 -16.51
CA LEU A 26 6.32 13.36 -15.10
C LEU A 26 5.86 14.80 -14.91
N GLU A 27 4.93 14.96 -13.98
CA GLU A 27 4.56 16.26 -13.45
C GLU A 27 5.55 16.68 -12.36
N ASP A 28 5.56 17.97 -12.04
CA ASP A 28 6.32 18.48 -10.91
C ASP A 28 5.88 17.79 -9.60
N PRO A 29 6.83 17.55 -8.68
CA PRO A 29 6.48 16.97 -7.40
C PRO A 29 5.49 17.86 -6.64
N PRO A 30 4.51 17.26 -5.95
CA PRO A 30 3.51 18.02 -5.20
C PRO A 30 4.19 18.79 -4.06
N ALA A 31 3.99 20.10 -4.04
CA ALA A 31 4.53 20.95 -2.98
C ALA A 31 3.78 20.72 -1.66
N SER A 32 4.51 20.71 -0.54
CA SER A 32 3.87 20.83 0.78
C SER A 32 3.31 22.24 0.96
N ARG A 33 2.10 22.30 1.49
CA ARG A 33 1.31 23.51 1.74
C ARG A 33 0.97 23.67 3.21
N TRP A 34 0.79 22.56 3.93
CA TRP A 34 0.39 22.55 5.33
C TRP A 34 1.18 21.53 6.13
N TRP A 35 1.34 21.80 7.41
CA TRP A 35 1.99 20.86 8.31
C TRP A 35 1.01 19.76 8.73
N ILE A 36 1.49 18.52 8.77
CA ILE A 36 0.80 17.41 9.44
C ILE A 36 1.47 17.20 10.79
N THR A 37 0.71 17.39 11.87
CA THR A 37 1.15 17.17 13.26
C THR A 37 0.87 15.73 13.70
N GLN A 38 1.46 15.31 14.82
CA GLN A 38 1.22 13.98 15.38
C GLN A 38 -0.21 13.76 15.89
N ASP A 39 -0.94 14.84 16.19
CA ASP A 39 -2.31 14.74 16.70
C ASP A 39 -3.35 14.85 15.57
N GLU A 40 -2.98 15.46 14.44
CA GLU A 40 -3.91 15.78 13.34
C GLU A 40 -3.74 14.89 12.09
N TRP A 41 -2.76 13.98 12.08
CA TRP A 41 -2.56 13.10 10.94
C TRP A 41 -3.78 12.23 10.60
N PRO A 42 -4.61 11.74 11.56
CA PRO A 42 -5.77 10.92 11.19
C PRO A 42 -6.76 11.65 10.30
N GLN A 43 -6.92 12.97 10.49
CA GLN A 43 -7.83 13.82 9.73
C GLN A 43 -7.30 14.11 8.31
N ALA A 44 -5.99 13.99 8.08
CA ALA A 44 -5.36 14.18 6.78
C ALA A 44 -5.29 12.91 5.92
N LEU A 45 -5.66 11.74 6.47
CA LEU A 45 -5.66 10.49 5.72
C LEU A 45 -6.68 10.52 4.58
N GLY A 46 -6.26 10.00 3.43
CA GLY A 46 -7.15 9.82 2.29
C GLY A 46 -7.51 11.09 1.53
N ASP A 47 -6.90 12.24 1.89
CA ASP A 47 -7.01 13.48 1.13
C ASP A 47 -5.86 13.59 0.10
N PRO A 48 -6.12 13.41 -1.21
CA PRO A 48 -5.08 13.45 -2.23
C PRO A 48 -4.41 14.82 -2.37
N SER A 49 -5.09 15.90 -1.95
CA SER A 49 -4.53 17.25 -2.00
C SER A 49 -3.38 17.45 -1.01
N ARG A 50 -3.28 16.59 0.00
CA ARG A 50 -2.25 16.60 1.05
C ARG A 50 -1.02 15.76 0.70
N LEU A 51 -0.88 15.28 -0.54
CA LEU A 51 0.23 14.40 -0.95
C LEU A 51 1.61 15.01 -0.63
N GLY A 52 1.82 16.28 -0.96
CA GLY A 52 3.07 16.98 -0.66
C GLY A 52 3.35 17.09 0.85
N ASP A 53 2.31 17.27 1.66
CA ASP A 53 2.42 17.37 3.13
C ASP A 53 2.78 16.02 3.76
N TRP A 54 2.16 14.95 3.28
CA TRP A 54 2.47 13.60 3.69
C TRP A 54 3.92 13.22 3.36
N ILE A 55 4.38 13.54 2.15
CA ILE A 55 5.78 13.33 1.75
C ILE A 55 6.72 14.11 2.69
N ALA A 56 6.45 15.39 2.93
CA ALA A 56 7.28 16.23 3.80
C ALA A 56 7.33 15.72 5.26
N LEU A 57 6.21 15.19 5.78
CA LEU A 57 6.17 14.52 7.08
C LEU A 57 7.13 13.32 7.12
N PHE A 58 7.04 12.44 6.12
CA PHE A 58 7.87 11.24 6.09
C PHE A 58 9.35 11.54 5.84
N ASP A 59 9.67 12.52 4.99
CA ASP A 59 11.04 12.98 4.79
C ASP A 59 11.66 13.46 6.12
N ARG A 60 10.91 14.25 6.90
CA ARG A 60 11.34 14.69 8.23
C ARG A 60 11.52 13.51 9.19
N GLU A 61 10.52 12.64 9.35
CA GLU A 61 10.62 11.50 10.27
C GLU A 61 11.79 10.57 9.91
N LEU A 62 12.03 10.35 8.61
CA LEU A 62 13.13 9.51 8.11
C LEU A 62 14.51 10.18 8.19
N SER A 63 14.57 11.51 8.31
CA SER A 63 15.80 12.24 8.60
C SER A 63 16.19 12.17 10.09
N GLU A 64 15.19 11.98 10.97
CA GLU A 64 15.36 11.98 12.42
C GLU A 64 15.47 10.56 13.01
N GLN A 65 14.90 9.56 12.33
CA GLN A 65 14.73 8.21 12.84
C GLN A 65 15.13 7.16 11.80
N SER A 66 15.44 5.94 12.26
CA SER A 66 15.71 4.85 11.34
C SER A 66 14.47 4.51 10.51
N TRP A 67 14.69 4.08 9.26
CA TRP A 67 13.58 3.70 8.37
C TRP A 67 12.72 2.57 8.95
N GLN A 68 13.33 1.66 9.72
CA GLN A 68 12.61 0.58 10.41
C GLN A 68 11.66 1.14 11.47
N ALA A 69 12.10 2.13 12.26
CA ALA A 69 11.27 2.73 13.30
C ALA A 69 10.07 3.47 12.70
N VAL A 70 10.29 4.23 11.62
CA VAL A 70 9.22 4.90 10.88
C VAL A 70 8.25 3.88 10.27
N LEU A 71 8.77 2.84 9.62
CA LEU A 71 7.93 1.78 9.04
C LEU A 71 7.07 1.11 10.11
N VAL A 72 7.67 0.62 11.21
CA VAL A 72 6.98 -0.04 12.34
C VAL A 72 5.88 0.84 12.93
N ARG A 73 6.11 2.16 13.00
CA ARG A 73 5.11 3.13 13.48
C ARG A 73 3.93 3.26 12.51
N TRP A 74 4.19 3.33 11.22
CA TRP A 74 3.20 3.76 10.23
C TRP A 74 2.48 2.63 9.52
N TRP A 75 3.12 1.47 9.29
CA TRP A 75 2.47 0.37 8.60
C TRP A 75 1.15 -0.08 9.26
N PRO A 76 1.02 -0.19 10.60
CA PRO A 76 -0.25 -0.61 11.21
C PRO A 76 -1.34 0.46 11.10
N ARG A 77 -0.96 1.73 10.93
CA ARG A 77 -1.88 2.86 10.78
C ARG A 77 -2.45 2.97 9.37
N LEU A 78 -1.75 2.41 8.38
CA LEU A 78 -2.10 2.51 6.97
C LEU A 78 -2.69 1.20 6.41
N ILE A 79 -2.46 0.06 7.06
CA ILE A 79 -2.82 -1.27 6.56
C ILE A 79 -4.32 -1.45 6.31
N ASP A 80 -5.17 -0.78 7.09
CA ASP A 80 -6.63 -0.80 6.92
C ASP A 80 -7.10 -0.07 5.65
N GLY A 81 -6.22 0.71 5.01
CA GLY A 81 -6.42 1.34 3.71
C GLY A 81 -5.53 0.78 2.60
N ALA A 82 -5.00 -0.44 2.75
CA ALA A 82 -4.08 -1.06 1.79
C ALA A 82 -4.64 -1.19 0.36
N VAL A 83 -5.95 -1.38 0.22
CA VAL A 83 -6.62 -1.59 -1.08
C VAL A 83 -6.68 -0.32 -1.94
N ALA A 84 -6.48 0.84 -1.32
CA ALA A 84 -6.56 2.14 -1.97
C ALA A 84 -5.63 2.26 -3.18
N SER A 85 -6.08 2.99 -4.20
CA SER A 85 -5.35 3.13 -5.47
C SER A 85 -4.87 1.77 -6.00
N ALA A 86 -5.73 0.74 -5.95
CA ALA A 86 -5.39 -0.62 -6.37
C ALA A 86 -4.05 -1.11 -5.78
N THR A 87 -3.89 -0.98 -4.46
CA THR A 87 -2.70 -1.41 -3.70
C THR A 87 -1.37 -0.73 -4.04
N HIS A 88 -1.36 0.34 -4.84
CA HIS A 88 -0.12 0.98 -5.30
C HIS A 88 0.74 1.50 -4.15
N GLY A 89 0.12 2.05 -3.09
CA GLY A 89 0.84 2.49 -1.89
C GLY A 89 1.58 1.33 -1.22
N LEU A 90 0.85 0.25 -0.89
CA LEU A 90 1.40 -0.95 -0.27
C LEU A 90 2.51 -1.59 -1.11
N ILE A 91 2.27 -1.80 -2.42
CA ILE A 91 3.25 -2.43 -3.32
C ILE A 91 4.52 -1.56 -3.42
N ARG A 92 4.37 -0.24 -3.57
CA ARG A 92 5.51 0.69 -3.64
C ARG A 92 6.30 0.71 -2.34
N THR A 93 5.63 0.66 -1.19
CA THR A 93 6.30 0.55 0.11
C THR A 93 7.04 -0.79 0.24
N GLY A 94 6.42 -1.90 -0.16
CA GLY A 94 7.11 -3.20 -0.19
C GLY A 94 8.35 -3.21 -1.09
N HIS A 95 8.27 -2.54 -2.26
CA HIS A 95 9.41 -2.34 -3.15
C HIS A 95 10.53 -1.53 -2.48
N ALA A 96 10.19 -0.40 -1.85
CA ALA A 96 11.15 0.45 -1.14
C ALA A 96 11.84 -0.32 0.00
N VAL A 97 11.09 -1.08 0.79
CA VAL A 97 11.61 -1.91 1.89
C VAL A 97 12.56 -2.98 1.36
N ARG A 98 12.20 -3.69 0.29
CA ARG A 98 13.11 -4.67 -0.35
C ARG A 98 14.42 -4.03 -0.79
N ALA A 99 14.36 -2.86 -1.43
CA ALA A 99 15.56 -2.13 -1.83
C ALA A 99 16.40 -1.68 -0.61
N LEU A 100 15.77 -1.21 0.47
CA LEU A 100 16.48 -0.84 1.70
C LEU A 100 17.16 -2.03 2.39
N LEU A 101 16.54 -3.21 2.36
CA LEU A 101 17.13 -4.44 2.88
C LEU A 101 18.35 -4.91 2.07
N GLU A 102 18.37 -4.68 0.75
CA GLU A 102 19.55 -4.99 -0.08
C GLU A 102 20.72 -4.03 0.21
N ALA A 103 20.44 -2.73 0.28
CA ALA A 103 21.40 -1.72 0.74
C ALA A 103 20.68 -0.40 1.07
N PRO A 104 20.90 0.18 2.26
CA PRO A 104 20.32 1.47 2.60
C PRO A 104 21.10 2.60 1.90
N THR A 105 20.39 3.43 1.15
CA THR A 105 20.92 4.65 0.53
C THR A 105 19.92 5.79 0.70
N GLN A 106 20.37 7.04 0.62
CA GLN A 106 19.49 8.19 0.73
C GLN A 106 18.35 8.16 -0.31
N ALA A 107 18.64 7.75 -1.55
CA ALA A 107 17.62 7.61 -2.60
C ALA A 107 16.56 6.54 -2.27
N ARG A 108 16.97 5.42 -1.65
CA ARG A 108 16.04 4.36 -1.23
C ARG A 108 15.21 4.76 -0.01
N VAL A 109 15.76 5.57 0.89
CA VAL A 109 15.01 6.18 2.01
C VAL A 109 13.99 7.20 1.48
N ALA A 110 14.38 8.04 0.51
CA ALA A 110 13.46 8.97 -0.14
C ALA A 110 12.31 8.23 -0.84
N GLU A 111 12.57 7.10 -1.52
CA GLU A 111 11.51 6.29 -2.12
C GLU A 111 10.55 5.71 -1.06
N LEU A 112 11.04 5.35 0.13
CA LEU A 112 10.18 4.95 1.24
C LEU A 112 9.27 6.12 1.67
N ALA A 113 9.81 7.33 1.82
CA ALA A 113 9.04 8.53 2.15
C ALA A 113 7.93 8.79 1.12
N GLN A 114 8.27 8.74 -0.16
CA GLN A 114 7.34 8.89 -1.27
C GLN A 114 6.25 7.81 -1.25
N SER A 115 6.61 6.56 -0.97
CA SER A 115 5.67 5.44 -0.94
C SER A 115 4.67 5.54 0.21
N LEU A 116 5.14 5.86 1.42
CA LEU A 116 4.30 6.05 2.60
C LEU A 116 3.42 7.28 2.43
N GLY A 117 3.97 8.37 1.89
CA GLY A 117 3.22 9.59 1.64
C GLY A 117 2.09 9.39 0.64
N TYR A 118 2.37 8.66 -0.45
CA TYR A 118 1.34 8.28 -1.42
C TYR A 118 0.27 7.38 -0.80
N TRP A 119 0.66 6.39 0.00
CA TRP A 119 -0.29 5.51 0.69
C TRP A 119 -1.20 6.30 1.64
N ALA A 120 -0.64 7.18 2.46
CA ALA A 120 -1.41 7.99 3.39
C ALA A 120 -2.37 8.96 2.68
N ALA A 121 -1.91 9.65 1.63
CA ALA A 121 -2.73 10.59 0.87
C ALA A 121 -3.85 9.91 0.06
N ARG A 122 -3.67 8.66 -0.33
CA ARG A 122 -4.68 7.88 -1.07
C ARG A 122 -5.52 6.97 -0.19
N HIS A 123 -5.19 6.86 1.10
CA HIS A 123 -5.80 5.94 2.04
C HIS A 123 -7.32 5.90 1.93
N GLN A 124 -7.86 4.70 1.81
CA GLN A 124 -9.30 4.46 1.76
C GLN A 124 -9.57 3.17 2.50
N ARG A 125 -10.23 3.28 3.66
CA ARG A 125 -10.63 2.11 4.44
C ARG A 125 -11.56 1.22 3.63
N LEU A 126 -11.33 -0.09 3.71
CA LEU A 126 -12.26 -1.08 3.22
C LEU A 126 -13.54 -1.02 4.08
N PRO A 127 -14.75 -0.89 3.53
CA PRO A 127 -15.95 -0.94 4.37
C PRO A 127 -16.20 -2.37 4.88
N GLY A 128 -16.82 -2.49 6.06
CA GLY A 128 -17.34 -3.77 6.54
C GLY A 128 -16.33 -4.93 6.58
N HIS A 129 -15.11 -4.69 7.07
CA HIS A 129 -14.03 -5.69 7.18
C HIS A 129 -13.91 -6.23 8.63
N PRO A 130 -14.82 -7.09 9.10
CA PRO A 130 -14.67 -7.67 10.42
C PRO A 130 -13.36 -8.47 10.49
N ARG A 131 -12.80 -8.59 11.69
CA ARG A 131 -11.69 -9.51 11.93
C ARG A 131 -12.13 -10.92 11.51
N PRO A 132 -11.38 -11.63 10.65
CA PRO A 132 -11.75 -12.98 10.28
C PRO A 132 -11.78 -13.91 11.49
N SER A 133 -12.74 -14.82 11.51
CA SER A 133 -13.04 -15.70 12.66
C SER A 133 -13.45 -17.12 12.25
N GLY A 134 -13.47 -17.40 10.95
CA GLY A 134 -13.87 -18.68 10.40
C GLY A 134 -12.72 -19.68 10.29
N VAL A 135 -13.01 -20.74 9.53
CA VAL A 135 -12.12 -21.89 9.30
C VAL A 135 -11.86 -22.12 7.80
N ALA A 136 -12.39 -21.27 6.93
CA ALA A 136 -12.21 -21.42 5.49
C ALA A 136 -10.76 -21.09 5.10
N ASN A 137 -10.17 -21.93 4.24
CA ASN A 137 -8.94 -21.59 3.57
C ASN A 137 -9.17 -20.47 2.53
N PRO A 138 -8.10 -19.83 2.01
CA PRO A 138 -8.22 -18.78 1.02
C PRO A 138 -9.09 -19.12 -0.20
N ASP A 139 -8.92 -20.27 -0.84
CA ASP A 139 -9.72 -20.69 -2.01
C ASP A 139 -11.23 -20.71 -1.68
N THR A 140 -11.60 -21.40 -0.60
CA THR A 140 -13.01 -21.49 -0.16
C THR A 140 -13.58 -20.13 0.23
N ALA A 141 -12.75 -19.24 0.80
CA ALA A 141 -13.18 -17.88 1.14
C ALA A 141 -13.41 -17.04 -0.12
N LEU A 142 -12.55 -17.19 -1.15
CA LEU A 142 -12.66 -16.48 -2.42
C LEU A 142 -13.90 -16.90 -3.22
N GLU A 143 -14.27 -18.19 -3.21
CA GLU A 143 -15.51 -18.67 -3.83
C GLU A 143 -16.77 -17.99 -3.25
N ALA A 144 -16.71 -17.56 -1.99
CA ALA A 144 -17.81 -16.86 -1.33
C ALA A 144 -17.83 -15.34 -1.60
N VAL A 145 -16.88 -14.81 -2.37
CA VAL A 145 -16.85 -13.39 -2.76
C VAL A 145 -17.97 -13.11 -3.75
N PRO A 146 -18.93 -12.24 -3.42
CA PRO A 146 -20.03 -11.94 -4.32
C PRO A 146 -19.49 -11.27 -5.59
N PRO A 147 -20.06 -11.58 -6.77
CA PRO A 147 -19.70 -10.87 -7.99
C PRO A 147 -20.02 -9.38 -7.81
N MET A 148 -19.11 -8.54 -8.29
CA MET A 148 -19.26 -7.08 -8.23
C MET A 148 -19.40 -6.52 -9.63
N ASP A 149 -20.12 -5.41 -9.75
CA ASP A 149 -20.07 -4.61 -10.96
C ASP A 149 -18.62 -4.14 -11.21
N THR A 150 -18.19 -4.20 -12.46
CA THR A 150 -16.85 -3.79 -12.88
C THR A 150 -16.82 -2.36 -13.41
N SER A 151 -17.98 -1.71 -13.51
CA SER A 151 -18.09 -0.31 -13.92
C SER A 151 -17.35 0.63 -12.95
N GLY A 152 -16.81 1.72 -13.51
CA GLY A 152 -16.06 2.72 -12.74
C GLY A 152 -14.68 2.28 -12.25
N GLY A 153 -14.06 3.15 -11.45
CA GLY A 153 -12.74 2.93 -10.87
C GLY A 153 -12.78 2.14 -9.56
N ILE A 154 -11.60 1.75 -9.06
CA ILE A 154 -11.46 1.00 -7.79
C ILE A 154 -12.18 1.65 -6.61
N GLY A 155 -12.13 2.98 -6.50
CA GLY A 155 -12.78 3.70 -5.40
C GLY A 155 -14.31 3.56 -5.41
N ALA A 156 -14.93 3.52 -6.59
CA ALA A 156 -16.38 3.29 -6.72
C ALA A 156 -16.73 1.86 -6.27
N ARG A 157 -15.98 0.87 -6.76
CA ARG A 157 -16.17 -0.54 -6.39
C ARG A 157 -15.96 -0.79 -4.90
N LEU A 158 -14.95 -0.16 -4.29
CA LEU A 158 -14.76 -0.25 -2.83
C LEU A 158 -15.94 0.34 -2.05
N ASN A 159 -16.57 1.41 -2.54
CA ASN A 159 -17.78 1.96 -1.91
C ASN A 159 -18.99 1.03 -2.10
N ASP A 160 -19.07 0.30 -3.21
CA ASP A 160 -20.12 -0.69 -3.44
C ASP A 160 -20.05 -1.84 -2.44
N LEU A 161 -18.85 -2.26 -2.00
CA LEU A 161 -18.70 -3.29 -0.96
C LEU A 161 -19.45 -2.93 0.32
N ALA A 162 -19.56 -1.65 0.67
CA ALA A 162 -20.32 -1.21 1.84
C ALA A 162 -21.83 -1.53 1.73
N ARG A 163 -22.34 -1.65 0.50
CA ARG A 163 -23.75 -1.94 0.18
C ARG A 163 -24.00 -3.42 -0.05
N THR A 164 -22.96 -4.23 -0.15
CA THR A 164 -23.06 -5.67 -0.37
C THR A 164 -23.28 -6.38 0.96
N SER A 165 -24.52 -6.79 1.23
CA SER A 165 -24.92 -7.37 2.54
C SER A 165 -24.15 -8.65 2.93
N SER A 166 -23.70 -9.44 1.96
CA SER A 166 -22.90 -10.65 2.21
C SER A 166 -21.43 -10.35 2.53
N TRP A 167 -20.93 -9.16 2.21
CA TRP A 167 -19.50 -8.85 2.28
C TRP A 167 -18.88 -9.08 3.68
N PRO A 168 -19.44 -8.56 4.80
CA PRO A 168 -18.85 -8.80 6.12
C PRO A 168 -18.79 -10.28 6.47
N THR A 169 -19.85 -11.05 6.14
CA THR A 169 -19.89 -12.49 6.39
C THR A 169 -18.87 -13.24 5.54
N THR A 170 -18.69 -12.86 4.27
CA THR A 170 -17.65 -13.44 3.40
C THR A 170 -16.25 -13.23 3.98
N VAL A 171 -15.91 -12.00 4.37
CA VAL A 171 -14.59 -11.68 4.97
C VAL A 171 -14.36 -12.47 6.27
N ALA A 172 -15.40 -12.60 7.10
CA ALA A 172 -15.31 -13.30 8.37
C ALA A 172 -14.94 -14.79 8.24
N ARG A 173 -15.21 -15.43 7.09
CA ARG A 173 -15.00 -16.88 6.88
C ARG A 173 -13.54 -17.29 6.86
N LEU A 174 -12.64 -16.38 6.49
CA LEU A 174 -11.22 -16.68 6.34
C LEU A 174 -10.61 -17.12 7.67
N HIS A 175 -9.83 -18.19 7.63
CA HIS A 175 -9.04 -18.65 8.77
C HIS A 175 -7.87 -17.71 9.03
N LEU A 176 -7.69 -17.28 10.29
CA LEU A 176 -6.50 -16.55 10.71
C LEU A 176 -5.43 -17.51 11.23
N PRO A 177 -4.14 -17.27 10.91
CA PRO A 177 -3.06 -18.00 11.55
C PRO A 177 -3.10 -17.81 13.07
N GLY A 178 -2.93 -18.92 13.81
CA GLY A 178 -2.97 -18.95 15.27
C GLY A 178 -1.71 -18.43 15.95
N ALA A 179 -0.59 -18.36 15.21
CA ALA A 179 0.70 -17.88 15.68
C ALA A 179 1.42 -17.01 14.64
N PRO A 180 2.23 -16.02 15.04
CA PRO A 180 2.99 -15.16 14.12
C PRO A 180 3.89 -15.93 13.14
N ALA A 181 4.45 -17.06 13.56
CA ALA A 181 5.30 -17.90 12.72
C ALA A 181 4.57 -18.50 11.50
N GLN A 182 3.23 -18.57 11.56
CA GLN A 182 2.40 -19.11 10.48
C GLN A 182 1.96 -18.04 9.47
N VAL A 183 2.26 -16.76 9.73
CA VAL A 183 1.85 -15.65 8.86
C VAL A 183 2.43 -15.74 7.44
N PRO A 184 3.73 -16.08 7.24
CA PRO A 184 4.28 -16.23 5.89
C PRO A 184 3.52 -17.26 5.05
N ASP A 185 3.33 -18.48 5.58
CA ASP A 185 2.61 -19.56 4.88
C ASP A 185 1.15 -19.18 4.59
N ALA A 186 0.49 -18.48 5.53
CA ALA A 186 -0.88 -18.01 5.34
C ALA A 186 -0.99 -16.94 4.26
N LEU A 187 0.02 -16.08 4.12
CA LEU A 187 0.08 -15.09 3.04
C LEU A 187 0.35 -15.75 1.68
N ASP A 188 1.26 -16.73 1.63
CA ASP A 188 1.52 -17.50 0.40
C ASP A 188 0.25 -18.22 -0.07
N ALA A 189 -0.46 -18.89 0.84
CA ALA A 189 -1.74 -19.52 0.52
C ALA A 189 -2.79 -18.51 0.00
N LEU A 190 -2.81 -17.28 0.52
CA LEU A 190 -3.72 -16.24 0.05
C LEU A 190 -3.37 -15.74 -1.36
N VAL A 191 -2.07 -15.67 -1.69
CA VAL A 191 -1.57 -15.22 -2.99
C VAL A 191 -1.76 -16.30 -4.06
N ASP A 192 -1.61 -17.57 -3.69
CA ASP A 192 -1.70 -18.70 -4.61
C ASP A 192 -3.13 -19.17 -4.89
N ALA A 193 -4.09 -18.74 -4.07
CA ALA A 193 -5.50 -19.10 -4.19
C ALA A 193 -6.13 -18.63 -5.51
N ARG A 194 -7.08 -19.40 -6.05
CA ARG A 194 -7.65 -19.17 -7.40
C ARG A 194 -9.15 -19.26 -7.48
#